data_AF-A0A7S1DY97-F1
#
_entry.id   AF-A0A7S1DY97-F1
#
_cell.length_a   1.000
_cell.length_b   1.000
_cell.length_c   1.000
_cell.angle_alpha   90.00
_cell.angle_beta   90.00
_cell.angle_gamma   90.00
#
_symmetry.space_group_name_H-M   'P 1'
#
loop_
_entity.id
_entity.type
_entity.pdbx_description
1 polymer ?
#
loop_
_entity_poly.entity_id
_entity_poly.type
_entity_poly.pdbx_seq_one_letter_code
_entity_poly.pdbx_strand_id
1 'polypeptide(L)'
;EVLRTHQELATNPYPPNIRTTCFHEFDQTARVPVVWRPMPGVQEYKNLYPCHILDHNTETNSYTVLIQSQESLLATNEIPPNYVVEEVPRSAIKLADILRSSDQHSPAAFRHEIRISDEIFPDTWKDLA
;
A
#
# COMPACT_ATOMS: atom_id res chain seq x y z
N GLU A 1 -14.77 -0.27 6.33
CA GLU A 1 -14.44 -0.25 4.89
C GLU A 1 -14.70 -1.62 4.28
N VAL A 2 -15.39 -1.66 3.15
CA VAL A 2 -15.70 -2.89 2.41
C VAL A 2 -14.49 -3.25 1.54
N LEU A 3 -13.98 -4.47 1.71
CA LEU A 3 -12.95 -5.03 0.83
C LEU A 3 -13.61 -5.66 -0.39
N ARG A 4 -12.90 -5.70 -1.51
CA ARG A 4 -13.40 -6.17 -2.80
C ARG A 4 -12.43 -7.16 -3.40
N THR A 5 -12.96 -8.24 -3.96
CA THR A 5 -12.18 -9.21 -4.73
C THR A 5 -11.72 -8.61 -6.06
N HIS A 6 -10.73 -9.24 -6.68
CA HIS A 6 -10.21 -8.85 -7.98
C HIS A 6 -11.32 -8.82 -9.04
N GLN A 7 -12.27 -9.76 -8.97
CA GLN A 7 -13.42 -9.79 -9.88
C GLN A 7 -14.39 -8.64 -9.63
N GLU A 8 -14.67 -8.30 -8.37
CA GLU A 8 -15.54 -7.16 -8.03
C GLU A 8 -14.94 -5.82 -8.44
N LEU A 9 -13.60 -5.69 -8.42
CA LEU A 9 -12.92 -4.48 -8.87
C LEU A 9 -13.10 -4.22 -10.37
N ALA A 10 -13.38 -5.24 -11.18
CA ALA A 10 -13.65 -5.07 -12.61
C ALA A 10 -14.96 -4.32 -12.88
N THR A 11 -15.95 -4.43 -11.98
CA THR A 11 -17.26 -3.77 -12.11
C THR A 11 -17.40 -2.57 -11.19
N ASN A 12 -16.71 -2.56 -10.04
CA ASN A 12 -16.77 -1.51 -9.03
C ASN A 12 -15.36 -1.22 -8.47
N PRO A 13 -14.50 -0.55 -9.26
CA PRO A 13 -13.11 -0.28 -8.87
C PRO A 13 -13.05 0.70 -7.69
N TYR A 14 -11.98 0.58 -6.89
CA TYR A 14 -11.61 1.67 -5.99
C TYR A 14 -11.22 2.93 -6.79
N PRO A 15 -11.27 4.11 -6.14
CA PRO A 15 -10.61 5.30 -6.68
C PRO A 15 -9.16 4.99 -7.09
N PRO A 16 -8.66 5.59 -8.17
CA PRO A 16 -7.34 5.26 -8.72
C PRO A 16 -6.17 5.57 -7.76
N ASN A 17 -6.41 6.37 -6.72
CA ASN A 17 -5.43 6.67 -5.68
C ASN A 17 -5.42 5.64 -4.53
N ILE A 18 -6.30 4.66 -4.51
CA ILE A 18 -6.41 3.69 -3.43
C ILE A 18 -6.02 2.29 -3.92
N ARG A 19 -5.28 1.57 -3.09
CA ARG A 19 -4.96 0.15 -3.29
C ARG A 19 -5.12 -0.64 -2.00
N THR A 20 -5.30 -1.95 -2.15
CA THR A 20 -5.24 -2.91 -1.05
C THR A 20 -3.78 -3.24 -0.69
N THR A 21 -3.49 -3.23 0.59
CA THR A 21 -2.20 -3.63 1.16
C THR A 21 -2.40 -4.68 2.24
N CYS A 22 -1.47 -5.63 2.33
CA CYS A 22 -1.54 -6.77 3.22
C CYS A 22 -0.32 -6.78 4.14
N PHE A 23 -0.54 -7.02 5.42
CA PHE A 23 0.50 -7.26 6.41
C PHE A 23 0.97 -8.72 6.31
N HIS A 24 2.19 -8.92 5.85
CA HIS A 24 2.79 -10.23 5.69
C HIS A 24 4.31 -10.17 5.86
N GLU A 25 4.88 -11.16 6.53
CA GLU A 25 6.33 -11.34 6.60
C GLU A 25 6.75 -12.31 5.49
N PHE A 26 7.54 -11.82 4.55
CA PHE A 26 7.96 -12.63 3.41
C PHE A 26 9.00 -13.66 3.83
N ASP A 27 8.65 -14.94 3.67
CA ASP A 27 9.55 -16.08 3.83
C ASP A 27 9.94 -16.65 2.46
N GLN A 28 11.20 -16.47 2.08
CA GLN A 28 11.77 -16.96 0.81
C GLN A 28 11.77 -18.49 0.69
N THR A 29 11.67 -19.20 1.82
CA THR A 29 11.74 -20.67 1.86
C THR A 29 10.38 -21.33 1.85
N ALA A 30 9.30 -20.55 2.02
CA ALA A 30 7.94 -21.06 2.08
C ALA A 30 7.46 -21.55 0.71
N ARG A 31 6.79 -22.70 0.70
CA ARG A 31 6.07 -23.21 -0.48
C ARG A 31 4.69 -22.54 -0.54
N VAL A 32 4.29 -22.13 -1.73
CA VAL A 32 2.99 -21.50 -2.00
C VAL A 32 1.93 -22.60 -2.23
N PRO A 33 0.69 -22.47 -1.71
CA PRO A 33 0.15 -21.35 -0.91
C PRO A 33 0.68 -21.33 0.53
N VAL A 34 0.85 -20.11 1.07
CA VAL A 34 1.33 -19.89 2.45
C VAL A 34 0.15 -19.55 3.36
N VAL A 35 0.06 -20.19 4.52
CA VAL A 35 -0.96 -19.86 5.54
C VAL A 35 -0.50 -18.64 6.33
N TRP A 36 -1.36 -17.63 6.46
CA TRP A 36 -1.05 -16.42 7.21
C TRP A 36 -0.78 -16.69 8.69
N ARG A 37 0.15 -15.93 9.28
CA ARG A 37 0.46 -16.00 10.71
C ARG A 37 0.43 -14.62 11.34
N PRO A 38 -0.09 -14.50 12.59
CA PRO A 38 -0.06 -13.24 13.31
C PRO A 38 1.38 -12.85 13.62
N MET A 39 1.76 -11.64 13.21
CA MET A 39 3.05 -11.06 13.55
C MET A 39 2.99 -10.45 14.96
N PRO A 40 3.94 -10.78 15.86
CA PRO A 40 4.06 -10.12 17.14
C PRO A 40 4.69 -8.73 16.97
N GLY A 41 4.02 -7.67 17.43
CA GLY A 41 4.61 -6.32 17.53
C GLY A 41 3.77 -5.20 16.90
N VAL A 42 4.33 -3.98 16.94
CA VAL A 42 3.77 -2.81 16.25
C VAL A 42 3.85 -3.08 14.76
N GLN A 43 2.73 -2.90 14.06
CA GLN A 43 2.63 -3.01 12.60
C GLN A 43 3.67 -2.09 11.93
N GLU A 44 4.85 -2.62 11.61
CA GLU A 44 5.87 -1.87 10.90
C GLU A 44 5.45 -1.71 9.43
N TYR A 45 5.57 -0.49 8.91
CA TYR A 45 5.32 -0.17 7.50
C TYR A 45 6.15 -1.03 6.52
N LYS A 46 7.21 -1.69 7.00
CA LYS A 46 8.07 -2.59 6.22
C LYS A 46 7.37 -3.86 5.75
N ASN A 47 6.35 -4.32 6.47
CA ASN A 47 5.66 -5.59 6.16
C ASN A 47 4.34 -5.37 5.42
N LEU A 48 4.11 -4.15 4.91
CA LEU A 48 2.94 -3.79 4.11
C LEU A 48 3.27 -3.93 2.63
N TYR A 49 2.71 -4.97 2.02
CA TYR A 49 2.86 -5.22 0.59
C TYR A 49 1.57 -4.92 -0.16
N PRO A 50 1.63 -4.38 -1.39
CA PRO A 50 0.46 -4.32 -2.26
C PRO A 50 -0.06 -5.75 -2.49
N CYS A 51 -1.38 -5.91 -2.48
CA CYS A 51 -1.98 -7.23 -2.68
C CYS A 51 -3.31 -7.13 -3.41
N HIS A 52 -3.70 -8.21 -4.08
CA HIS A 52 -5.04 -8.39 -4.65
C HIS A 52 -5.80 -9.45 -3.86
N ILE A 53 -7.05 -9.16 -3.52
CA ILE A 53 -7.93 -10.14 -2.87
C ILE A 53 -8.46 -11.05 -3.97
N LEU A 54 -8.12 -12.33 -3.91
CA LEU A 54 -8.59 -13.33 -4.86
C LEU A 54 -9.95 -13.85 -4.45
N ASP A 55 -10.11 -14.20 -3.17
CA ASP A 55 -11.30 -14.83 -2.63
C ASP A 55 -11.57 -14.41 -1.18
N HIS A 56 -12.83 -14.50 -0.76
CA HIS A 56 -13.27 -14.24 0.61
C HIS A 56 -14.06 -15.44 1.14
N ASN A 57 -13.48 -16.13 2.12
CA ASN A 57 -14.17 -17.17 2.86
C ASN A 57 -15.06 -16.54 3.93
N THR A 58 -16.38 -16.61 3.72
CA THR A 58 -17.38 -16.06 4.63
C THR A 58 -17.54 -16.85 5.94
N GLU A 59 -17.16 -18.13 5.97
CA GLU A 59 -17.30 -18.99 7.15
C GLU A 59 -16.26 -18.64 8.21
N THR A 60 -15.01 -18.48 7.80
CA THR A 60 -13.87 -18.14 8.67
C THR A 60 -13.60 -16.64 8.73
N ASN A 61 -14.29 -15.84 7.89
CA ASN A 61 -14.02 -14.42 7.67
C ASN A 61 -12.54 -14.14 7.32
N SER A 62 -11.96 -15.03 6.51
CA SER A 62 -10.58 -14.94 6.02
C SER A 62 -10.53 -14.75 4.52
N TYR A 63 -9.42 -14.23 4.02
CA TYR A 63 -9.22 -13.87 2.63
C TYR A 63 -8.04 -14.64 2.05
N THR A 64 -8.14 -14.96 0.77
CA THR A 64 -7.01 -15.42 -0.03
C THR A 64 -6.51 -14.26 -0.86
N VAL A 65 -5.21 -13.95 -0.74
CA VAL A 65 -4.62 -12.77 -1.38
C VAL A 65 -3.41 -13.14 -2.21
N LEU A 66 -3.24 -12.44 -3.32
CA LEU A 66 -2.02 -12.44 -4.11
C LEU A 66 -1.15 -11.25 -3.69
N ILE A 67 0.02 -11.52 -3.12
CA ILE A 67 0.99 -10.48 -2.75
C ILE A 67 1.79 -10.08 -3.97
N GLN A 68 1.94 -8.78 -4.18
CA GLN A 68 2.70 -8.20 -5.28
C GLN A 68 4.04 -7.69 -4.76
N SER A 69 5.10 -7.88 -5.56
CA SER A 69 6.37 -7.23 -5.29
C SER A 69 6.22 -5.71 -5.43
N GLN A 70 6.87 -4.96 -4.54
CA GLN A 70 7.06 -3.54 -4.80
C GLN A 70 8.22 -3.41 -5.79
N GLU A 71 8.00 -2.71 -6.91
CA GLU A 71 9.10 -2.12 -7.70
C GLU A 71 9.79 -1.04 -6.85
N SER A 72 10.56 -1.46 -5.86
CA SER A 72 11.47 -0.60 -5.14
C SER A 72 12.87 -0.81 -5.72
N LEU A 73 13.52 0.29 -6.09
CA LEU A 73 14.88 0.36 -6.63
C LEU A 73 15.97 -0.27 -5.71
N LEU A 74 15.58 -0.77 -4.53
CA LEU A 74 16.45 -1.30 -3.48
C LEU A 74 16.02 -2.68 -2.95
N ALA A 75 15.07 -3.37 -3.58
CA ALA A 75 14.55 -4.63 -3.04
C ALA A 75 15.57 -5.78 -3.14
N THR A 76 16.26 -6.07 -2.04
CA THR A 76 17.11 -7.26 -1.86
C THR A 76 16.33 -8.56 -1.74
N ASN A 77 15.00 -8.49 -1.61
CA ASN A 77 14.10 -9.63 -1.43
C ASN A 77 13.03 -9.60 -2.52
N GLU A 78 13.29 -10.26 -3.64
CA GLU A 78 12.29 -10.44 -4.70
C GLU A 78 11.19 -11.40 -4.22
N ILE A 79 9.96 -10.90 -4.11
CA ILE A 79 8.79 -11.74 -3.91
C ILE A 79 8.52 -12.48 -5.23
N PRO A 80 8.37 -13.82 -5.23
CA PRO A 80 8.15 -14.56 -6.45
C PRO A 80 6.82 -14.15 -7.11
N PRO A 81 6.76 -14.15 -8.45
CA PRO A 81 5.51 -13.95 -9.16
C PRO A 81 4.55 -15.08 -8.76
N ASN A 82 3.33 -14.73 -8.34
CA ASN A 82 2.29 -15.63 -7.82
C ASN A 82 2.43 -16.08 -6.36
N TYR A 83 2.94 -15.21 -5.48
CA TYR A 83 2.94 -15.48 -4.04
C TYR A 83 1.53 -15.34 -3.43
N VAL A 84 0.84 -16.47 -3.28
CA VAL A 84 -0.51 -16.56 -2.73
C VAL A 84 -0.46 -16.87 -1.23
N VAL A 85 -1.20 -16.10 -0.45
CA VAL A 85 -1.38 -16.28 0.99
C VAL A 85 -2.84 -16.54 1.30
N GLU A 86 -3.09 -17.60 2.06
CA GLU A 86 -4.40 -18.06 2.50
C GLU A 86 -4.64 -17.71 3.98
N GLU A 87 -5.91 -17.80 4.39
CA GLU A 87 -6.36 -17.54 5.76
C GLU A 87 -5.99 -16.14 6.30
N VAL A 88 -5.86 -15.14 5.42
CA VAL A 88 -5.51 -13.78 5.83
C VAL A 88 -6.71 -13.14 6.55
N PRO A 89 -6.59 -12.71 7.81
CA PRO A 89 -7.70 -12.10 8.51
C PRO A 89 -7.97 -10.68 7.99
N ARG A 90 -9.23 -10.23 8.12
CA ARG A 90 -9.65 -8.86 7.74
C ARG A 90 -8.75 -7.76 8.33
N SER A 91 -8.23 -7.96 9.55
CA SER A 91 -7.38 -6.99 10.26
C SER A 91 -6.00 -6.79 9.63
N ALA A 92 -5.52 -7.78 8.87
CA ALA A 92 -4.24 -7.75 8.17
C ALA A 92 -4.32 -7.06 6.80
N ILE A 93 -5.52 -6.71 6.32
CA ILE A 93 -5.73 -6.03 5.04
C ILE A 93 -6.16 -4.58 5.28
N LYS A 94 -5.47 -3.64 4.63
CA LYS A 94 -5.73 -2.21 4.70
C LYS A 94 -5.97 -1.64 3.30
N LEU A 95 -6.76 -0.57 3.24
CA LEU A 95 -6.75 0.32 2.10
C LEU A 95 -5.71 1.40 2.37
N ALA A 96 -4.85 1.64 1.40
CA ALA A 96 -3.80 2.64 1.51
C ALA A 96 -3.73 3.44 0.22
N ASP A 97 -3.34 4.71 0.35
CA ASP A 97 -3.06 5.55 -0.81
C ASP A 97 -1.88 4.99 -1.60
N ILE A 98 -1.97 5.09 -2.93
CA ILE A 98 -0.83 4.89 -3.81
C ILE A 98 0.12 6.06 -3.60
N LEU A 99 1.43 5.79 -3.61
CA LEU A 99 2.45 6.83 -3.49
C LEU A 99 2.21 7.93 -4.53
N ARG A 100 2.24 9.20 -4.09
CA ARG A 100 2.01 10.39 -4.92
C ARG A 100 0.63 10.49 -5.58
N SER A 101 -0.36 9.74 -5.08
CA SER A 101 -1.73 9.81 -5.60
C SER A 101 -2.72 10.50 -4.67
N SER A 102 -2.33 10.82 -3.43
CA SER A 102 -3.17 11.57 -2.51
C SER A 102 -3.44 12.99 -3.02
N ASP A 103 -4.51 13.62 -2.54
CA ASP A 103 -4.98 14.92 -3.03
C ASP A 103 -3.88 16.00 -3.00
N GLN A 104 -3.03 16.03 -1.97
CA GLN A 104 -1.90 16.95 -1.90
C GLN A 104 -0.93 16.84 -3.10
N HIS A 105 -0.85 15.67 -3.74
CA HIS A 105 -0.02 15.41 -4.92
C HIS A 105 -0.79 15.54 -6.24
N SER A 106 -2.12 15.68 -6.18
CA SER A 106 -2.92 15.90 -7.38
C SER A 106 -2.56 17.25 -8.02
N PRO A 107 -2.32 17.31 -9.34
CA PRO A 107 -2.12 18.56 -10.06
C PRO A 107 -3.34 19.49 -10.01
N ALA A 108 -4.54 18.91 -9.87
CA ALA A 108 -5.79 19.64 -9.80
C ALA A 108 -6.19 20.05 -8.38
N ALA A 109 -5.41 19.67 -7.36
CA ALA A 109 -5.71 20.07 -5.99
C ALA A 109 -5.53 21.58 -5.82
N PHE A 110 -6.41 22.17 -5.00
CA PHE A 110 -6.34 23.58 -4.67
C PHE A 110 -5.04 23.89 -3.93
N ARG A 111 -4.23 24.75 -4.53
CA ARG A 111 -3.02 25.32 -3.90
C ARG A 111 -3.24 26.81 -3.82
N HIS A 112 -3.25 27.35 -2.62
CA HIS A 112 -3.18 28.80 -2.43
C HIS A 112 -1.72 29.20 -2.37
N GLU A 113 -1.29 30.11 -3.24
CA GLU A 113 0.04 30.70 -3.17
C GLU A 113 0.15 31.46 -1.84
N ILE A 114 1.00 30.99 -0.94
CA ILE A 114 1.35 31.76 0.25
C ILE A 114 2.55 32.61 -0.13
N ARG A 115 2.30 33.90 -0.37
CA ARG A 115 3.38 34.86 -0.57
C ARG A 115 3.97 35.19 0.78
N ILE A 116 5.23 34.83 0.93
CA ILE A 116 6.05 35.19 2.07
C ILE A 116 6.91 36.39 1.63
N SER A 117 6.96 37.45 2.44
CA SER A 117 7.78 38.62 2.13
C SER A 117 9.27 38.26 2.13
N ASP A 118 10.02 38.74 1.14
CA ASP A 118 11.47 38.50 1.07
C ASP A 118 12.24 39.13 2.25
N GLU A 119 11.62 40.07 2.96
CA GLU A 119 12.18 40.71 4.15
C GLU A 119 12.39 39.73 5.32
N ILE A 120 11.66 38.61 5.36
CA ILE A 120 11.82 37.65 6.47
C ILE A 120 13.00 36.71 6.28
N PHE A 121 13.53 36.59 5.05
CA PHE A 121 14.65 35.71 4.77
C PHE A 121 15.97 36.43 5.06
N PRO A 122 16.95 35.76 5.69
CA PRO A 122 18.29 36.31 5.86
C PRO A 122 18.91 36.68 4.52
N ASP A 123 19.67 37.78 4.47
CA ASP A 123 20.30 38.22 3.22
C ASP A 123 21.27 37.18 2.63
N THR A 124 21.83 36.30 3.46
CA THR A 124 22.69 35.19 3.01
C THR A 124 21.95 34.07 2.28
N TRP A 125 20.62 34.03 2.35
CA TRP A 125 19.78 33.04 1.66
C TRP A 125 19.15 33.58 0.38
N LYS A 126 19.26 34.89 0.15
CA LYS A 126 18.78 35.53 -1.07
C LYS A 126 19.81 35.29 -2.16
N ASP A 127 19.36 34.85 -3.33
CA ASP A 127 20.23 34.80 -4.50
C ASP A 127 20.75 36.22 -4.76
N LEU A 128 22.07 36.38 -4.74
CA LEU A 128 22.72 37.63 -5.12
C LEU A 128 22.57 37.75 -6.64
N ALA A 129 21.70 38.66 -7.08
CA ALA A 129 21.59 39.05 -8.48
C ALA A 129 22.90 39.66 -9.02
#